data_AF-A0A9E0GRG8-F1
#
_entry.id   AF-A0A9E0GRG8-F1
#
_cell.length_a   1.000
_cell.length_b   1.000
_cell.length_c   1.000
_cell.angle_alpha   90.00
_cell.angle_beta   90.00
_cell.angle_gamma   90.00
#
_symmetry.space_group_name_H-M   'P 1'
#
loop_
_entity.id
_entity.type
_entity.pdbx_description
1 polymer ?
#
loop_
_entity_poly.entity_id
_entity_poly.type
_entity_poly.pdbx_seq_one_letter_code
_entity_poly.pdbx_strand_id
1 'polypeptide(L)'
;MKTSEWEASVPEAIKQDVLWKTTAYRRGLFAADIGWQDVEKLFKDGRTRSLADQLYRSLGSISANITEGYSRNSGRDRARFFEYALGSAREARDWYYKARHVLGDAVIKHRINLLTEIVKLLTVTVQSERNRSLKEEPIEYETAIDPQ
;
A
#
# COMPACT_ATOMS: atom_id res chain seq x y z
N MET A 1 7.25 2.49 18.33
CA MET A 1 7.02 1.07 18.00
C MET A 1 7.85 0.73 16.78
N LYS A 2 8.68 -0.31 16.87
CA LYS A 2 9.42 -0.85 15.72
C LYS A 2 8.49 -1.77 14.91
N THR A 3 8.75 -1.93 13.61
CA THR A 3 7.94 -2.80 12.74
C THR A 3 7.93 -4.25 13.23
N SER A 4 9.04 -4.78 13.73
CA SER A 4 9.13 -6.17 14.23
C SER A 4 8.29 -6.41 15.49
N GLU A 5 8.23 -5.42 16.39
CA GLU A 5 7.39 -5.48 17.60
C GLU A 5 5.91 -5.49 17.22
N TRP A 6 5.54 -4.67 16.22
CA TRP A 6 4.19 -4.63 15.69
C TRP A 6 3.80 -5.91 14.94
N GLU A 7 4.67 -6.47 14.10
CA GLU A 7 4.37 -7.72 13.39
C GLU A 7 4.05 -8.88 14.35
N ALA A 8 4.63 -8.89 15.55
CA ALA A 8 4.34 -9.88 16.58
C ALA A 8 2.94 -9.75 17.19
N SER A 9 2.34 -8.55 17.20
CA SER A 9 0.98 -8.33 17.71
C SER A 9 -0.12 -8.59 16.68
N VAL A 10 0.24 -8.76 15.40
CA VAL A 10 -0.74 -9.03 14.33
C VAL A 10 -1.34 -10.44 14.50
N PRO A 11 -2.67 -10.60 14.42
CA PRO A 11 -3.33 -11.89 14.52
C PRO A 11 -2.77 -12.94 13.54
N GLU A 12 -2.65 -14.18 14.01
CA GLU A 12 -2.09 -15.28 13.21
C GLU A 12 -2.87 -15.53 11.92
N ALA A 13 -4.20 -15.37 11.95
CA ALA A 13 -5.05 -15.47 10.76
C ALA A 13 -4.66 -14.50 9.63
N ILE A 14 -4.18 -13.29 9.98
CA ILE A 14 -3.70 -12.32 8.98
C ILE A 14 -2.31 -12.72 8.47
N LYS A 15 -1.44 -13.25 9.35
CA LYS A 15 -0.06 -13.63 9.00
C LYS A 15 0.02 -14.88 8.13
N GLN A 16 -0.96 -15.78 8.25
CA GLN A 16 -1.07 -17.00 7.44
C GLN A 16 -1.62 -16.74 6.04
N ASP A 17 -2.24 -15.58 5.80
CA ASP A 17 -2.70 -15.20 4.47
C ASP A 17 -1.52 -14.99 3.50
N VAL A 18 -1.69 -15.40 2.25
CA VAL A 18 -0.69 -15.22 1.19
C VAL A 18 -0.32 -13.75 0.95
N LEU A 19 -1.23 -12.80 1.23
CA LEU A 19 -0.97 -11.36 1.21
C LEU A 19 0.16 -10.97 2.17
N TRP A 20 0.34 -11.68 3.29
CA TRP A 20 1.38 -11.39 4.28
C TRP A 20 2.79 -11.46 3.68
N LYS A 21 2.99 -12.29 2.65
CA LYS A 21 4.25 -12.37 1.90
C LYS A 21 4.60 -11.06 1.17
N THR A 22 3.61 -10.21 0.93
CA THR A 22 3.80 -8.91 0.28
C THR A 22 4.32 -7.89 1.29
N THR A 23 5.61 -7.56 1.22
CA THR A 23 6.25 -6.59 2.13
C THR A 23 5.57 -5.21 2.12
N ALA A 24 5.08 -4.76 0.95
CA ALA A 24 4.35 -3.49 0.85
C ALA A 24 3.02 -3.52 1.61
N TYR A 25 2.32 -4.67 1.65
CA TYR A 25 1.09 -4.86 2.41
C TYR A 25 1.34 -4.72 3.92
N ARG A 26 2.32 -5.48 4.45
CA ARG A 26 2.69 -5.42 5.87
C ARG A 26 3.05 -4.02 6.32
N ARG A 27 3.84 -3.31 5.51
CA ARG A 27 4.24 -1.92 5.79
C ARG A 27 3.09 -0.93 5.67
N GLY A 28 2.17 -1.14 4.72
CA GLY A 28 0.95 -0.34 4.59
C GLY A 28 0.04 -0.49 5.81
N LEU A 29 -0.19 -1.73 6.27
CA LEU A 29 -0.92 -1.98 7.51
C LEU A 29 -0.24 -1.34 8.72
N PHE A 30 1.07 -1.50 8.86
CA PHE A 30 1.83 -0.86 9.93
C PHE A 30 1.71 0.66 9.88
N ALA A 31 1.75 1.27 8.69
CA ALA A 31 1.61 2.70 8.51
C ALA A 31 0.23 3.22 8.93
N ALA A 32 -0.84 2.46 8.65
CA ALA A 32 -2.19 2.76 9.11
C ALA A 32 -2.32 2.68 10.64
N ASP A 33 -1.75 1.65 11.25
CA ASP A 33 -1.82 1.44 12.70
C ASP A 33 -1.09 2.54 13.49
N ILE A 34 0.17 2.82 13.16
CA ILE A 34 0.91 3.90 13.83
C ILE A 34 0.34 5.29 13.50
N GLY A 35 -0.30 5.42 12.34
CA GLY A 35 -0.96 6.65 11.92
C GLY A 35 -2.22 6.96 12.74
N TRP A 36 -2.83 5.98 13.40
CA TRP A 36 -4.00 6.20 14.25
C TRP A 36 -3.71 7.21 15.36
N GLN A 37 -2.58 7.03 16.05
CA GLN A 37 -2.14 7.92 17.12
C GLN A 37 -1.76 9.32 16.61
N ASP A 38 -1.21 9.39 15.39
CA ASP A 38 -0.82 10.66 14.77
C ASP A 38 -2.05 11.48 14.36
N VAL A 39 -3.03 10.82 13.74
CA VAL A 39 -4.31 11.39 13.35
C VAL A 39 -5.10 11.88 14.58
N GLU A 40 -5.13 11.11 15.67
CA GLU A 40 -5.78 11.53 16.92
C GLU A 40 -5.16 12.83 17.47
N LYS A 41 -3.83 12.94 17.45
CA LYS A 41 -3.13 14.17 17.87
C LYS A 41 -3.47 15.35 16.97
N LEU A 42 -3.52 15.14 15.66
CA LEU A 42 -3.87 16.18 14.69
C LEU A 42 -5.32 16.66 14.90
N PHE A 43 -6.28 15.76 15.12
CA PHE A 43 -7.67 16.15 15.35
C PHE A 43 -7.89 17.08 16.57
N LYS A 44 -6.98 17.04 17.55
CA LYS A 44 -6.99 17.95 18.71
C LYS A 44 -6.68 19.41 18.34
N ASP A 45 -5.97 19.63 17.23
CA ASP A 45 -5.78 20.97 16.65
C ASP A 45 -6.82 21.23 15.55
N GLY A 46 -7.73 22.19 15.80
CA GLY A 46 -8.79 22.58 14.87
C GLY A 46 -8.30 22.90 13.46
N ARG A 47 -7.08 23.43 13.31
CA ARG A 47 -6.49 23.79 12.01
C ARG A 47 -6.10 22.58 11.18
N THR A 48 -5.89 21.42 11.79
CA THR A 48 -5.40 20.22 11.11
C THR A 48 -6.46 19.14 10.92
N ARG A 49 -7.72 19.36 11.31
CA ARG A 49 -8.79 18.36 11.17
C ARG A 49 -8.98 17.84 9.74
N SER A 50 -9.07 18.73 8.75
CA SER A 50 -9.20 18.31 7.35
C SER A 50 -7.97 17.56 6.85
N LEU A 51 -6.78 17.95 7.31
CA LEU A 51 -5.55 17.25 7.00
C LEU A 51 -5.53 15.85 7.63
N ALA A 52 -5.98 15.74 8.88
CA ALA A 52 -6.02 14.50 9.64
C ALA A 52 -6.95 13.47 8.98
N ASP A 53 -8.12 13.90 8.50
CA ASP A 53 -9.04 13.03 7.75
C ASP A 53 -8.41 12.53 6.43
N GLN A 54 -7.77 13.41 5.67
CA GLN A 54 -7.10 13.01 4.42
C GLN A 54 -5.90 12.08 4.67
N LEU A 55 -5.12 12.34 5.73
CA LEU A 55 -4.04 11.47 6.15
C LEU A 55 -4.55 10.08 6.55
N TYR A 56 -5.62 10.03 7.33
CA TYR A 56 -6.23 8.79 7.78
C TYR A 56 -6.72 7.93 6.61
N ARG A 57 -7.45 8.54 5.66
CA ARG A 57 -7.95 7.86 4.46
C ARG A 57 -6.82 7.37 3.57
N SER A 58 -5.83 8.22 3.31
CA SER A 58 -4.69 7.85 2.46
C SER A 58 -3.88 6.70 3.07
N LEU A 59 -3.63 6.69 4.38
CA LEU A 59 -2.94 5.58 5.04
C LEU A 59 -3.71 4.25 4.96
N GLY A 60 -4.99 4.25 5.31
CA GLY A 60 -5.82 3.05 5.23
C GLY A 60 -5.98 2.52 3.80
N SER A 61 -5.98 3.43 2.82
CA SER A 61 -6.12 3.09 1.40
C SER A 61 -4.90 2.33 0.83
N ILE A 62 -3.71 2.47 1.42
CA ILE A 62 -2.50 1.79 0.93
C ILE A 62 -2.67 0.27 0.98
N SER A 63 -2.91 -0.29 2.17
CA SER A 63 -3.06 -1.75 2.33
C SER A 63 -4.35 -2.25 1.68
N ALA A 64 -5.44 -1.47 1.76
CA ALA A 64 -6.71 -1.83 1.13
C ALA A 64 -6.59 -2.01 -0.40
N ASN A 65 -5.92 -1.08 -1.09
CA ASN A 65 -5.68 -1.21 -2.53
C ASN A 65 -4.73 -2.36 -2.86
N ILE A 66 -3.74 -2.65 -2.00
CA ILE A 66 -2.88 -3.83 -2.21
C ILE A 66 -3.70 -5.13 -2.08
N THR A 67 -4.59 -5.21 -1.09
CA THR A 67 -5.50 -6.34 -0.93
C THR A 67 -6.39 -6.52 -2.15
N GLU A 68 -7.04 -5.44 -2.58
CA GLU A 68 -7.92 -5.45 -3.75
C GLU A 68 -7.19 -5.85 -5.04
N GLY A 69 -5.97 -5.35 -5.21
CA GLY A 69 -5.09 -5.73 -6.31
C GLY A 69 -4.73 -7.20 -6.25
N TYR A 70 -4.35 -7.72 -5.09
CA TYR A 70 -3.97 -9.13 -4.94
C TYR A 70 -5.11 -10.08 -5.34
N SER A 71 -6.36 -9.68 -5.15
CA SER A 71 -7.55 -10.44 -5.53
C SER A 71 -7.88 -10.41 -7.04
N ARG A 72 -7.05 -9.80 -7.90
CA ARG A 72 -7.27 -9.73 -9.36
C ARG A 72 -6.49 -10.79 -10.14
N ASN A 73 -7.16 -11.35 -11.16
CA ASN A 73 -6.62 -12.43 -11.99
C ASN A 73 -5.61 -11.93 -13.04
N SER A 74 -5.83 -10.77 -13.66
CA SER A 74 -4.95 -10.24 -14.71
C SER A 74 -3.83 -9.37 -14.13
N GLY A 75 -2.64 -9.42 -14.73
CA GLY A 75 -1.52 -8.54 -14.33
C GLY A 75 -1.84 -7.06 -14.51
N ARG A 76 -2.64 -6.72 -15.54
CA ARG A 76 -3.09 -5.36 -15.82
C ARG A 76 -3.98 -4.81 -14.70
N ASP A 77 -4.95 -5.59 -14.23
CA ASP A 77 -5.85 -5.14 -13.15
C ASP A 77 -5.10 -5.05 -11.82
N ARG A 78 -4.21 -6.01 -11.53
CA ARG A 78 -3.32 -5.93 -10.36
C ARG A 78 -2.52 -4.64 -10.36
N ALA A 79 -1.88 -4.32 -11.48
CA ALA A 79 -1.08 -3.11 -11.63
C ALA A 79 -1.90 -1.83 -11.35
N ARG A 80 -3.14 -1.77 -11.83
CA ARG A 80 -4.03 -0.62 -11.60
C ARG A 80 -4.31 -0.37 -10.11
N PHE A 81 -4.60 -1.43 -9.34
CA PHE A 81 -4.80 -1.28 -7.89
C PHE A 81 -3.50 -0.94 -7.15
N PHE A 82 -2.36 -1.51 -7.56
CA PHE A 82 -1.06 -1.15 -7.00
C PHE A 82 -0.66 0.30 -7.32
N GLU A 83 -1.12 0.86 -8.45
CA GLU A 83 -1.00 2.29 -8.76
C GLU A 83 -1.84 3.16 -7.82
N TYR A 84 -3.05 2.72 -7.47
CA TYR A 84 -3.84 3.41 -6.45
C TYR A 84 -3.16 3.38 -5.08
N ALA A 85 -2.63 2.22 -4.66
CA ALA A 85 -1.84 2.12 -3.43
C ALA A 85 -0.61 3.06 -3.45
N LEU A 86 0.07 3.16 -4.61
CA LEU A 86 1.22 4.03 -4.81
C LEU A 86 0.81 5.52 -4.72
N GLY A 87 -0.34 5.88 -5.28
CA GLY A 87 -0.95 7.19 -5.15
C GLY A 87 -1.20 7.56 -3.69
N SER A 88 -1.92 6.70 -2.97
CA SER A 88 -2.24 6.88 -1.55
C SER A 88 -0.98 7.00 -0.67
N ALA A 89 0.09 6.23 -0.95
CA ALA A 89 1.34 6.33 -0.22
C ALA A 89 2.09 7.66 -0.45
N ARG A 90 2.05 8.18 -1.69
CA ARG A 90 2.62 9.50 -2.01
C ARG A 90 1.82 10.62 -1.37
N GLU A 91 0.50 10.51 -1.38
CA GLU A 91 -0.41 11.45 -0.76
C GLU A 91 -0.23 11.50 0.76
N ALA A 92 -0.21 10.34 1.44
CA ALA A 92 0.04 10.26 2.87
C ALA A 92 1.37 10.93 3.27
N ARG A 93 2.40 10.81 2.42
CA ARG A 93 3.71 11.43 2.68
C ARG A 93 3.64 12.95 2.60
N ASP A 94 2.89 13.49 1.65
CA ASP A 94 2.62 14.92 1.55
C ASP A 94 1.84 15.44 2.77
N TRP A 95 0.80 14.71 3.20
CA TRP A 95 0.05 15.05 4.41
C TRP A 95 0.91 15.05 5.68
N TYR A 96 1.79 14.05 5.86
CA TYR A 96 2.72 14.04 6.98
C TYR A 96 3.69 15.22 6.95
N TYR A 97 4.20 15.61 5.77
CA TYR A 97 5.08 16.77 5.68
C TYR A 97 4.36 18.05 6.12
N LYS A 98 3.09 18.22 5.76
CA LYS A 98 2.25 19.34 6.23
C LYS A 98 1.96 19.25 7.73
N ALA A 99 1.76 18.04 8.27
CA ALA A 99 1.50 17.77 9.69
C ALA A 99 2.70 18.03 10.63
N ARG A 100 3.90 18.30 10.09
CA ARG A 100 5.14 18.40 10.87
C ARG A 100 5.12 19.40 12.01
N HIS A 101 4.32 20.45 11.87
CA HIS A 101 4.17 21.49 12.88
C HIS A 101 3.48 21.00 14.17
N VAL A 102 2.82 19.84 14.15
CA VAL A 102 2.11 19.26 15.30
C VAL A 102 2.77 17.98 15.79
N LEU A 103 3.23 17.11 14.89
CA LEU A 103 3.69 15.76 15.25
C LEU A 103 5.16 15.69 15.70
N GLY A 104 5.96 16.70 15.39
CA GLY A 104 7.39 16.77 15.74
C GLY A 104 8.31 15.94 14.83
N ASP A 105 9.57 16.35 14.75
CA ASP A 105 10.52 15.88 13.73
C ASP A 105 10.81 14.38 13.77
N ALA A 106 10.89 13.80 14.97
CA ALA A 106 11.18 12.37 15.13
C ALA A 106 10.06 11.50 14.53
N VAL A 107 8.79 11.88 14.77
CA VAL A 107 7.63 11.19 14.19
C VAL A 107 7.65 11.35 12.69
N ILE A 108 7.76 12.58 12.20
CA ILE A 108 7.74 12.87 10.75
C ILE A 108 8.85 12.13 10.01
N LYS A 109 10.08 12.15 10.52
CA LYS A 109 11.21 11.45 9.91
C LYS A 109 10.92 9.95 9.78
N HIS A 110 10.39 9.33 10.84
CA HIS A 110 10.01 7.92 10.80
C HIS A 110 8.91 7.66 9.75
N ARG A 111 7.83 8.44 9.75
CA ARG A 111 6.68 8.22 8.84
C ARG A 111 7.06 8.45 7.38
N ILE A 112 7.81 9.50 7.08
CA ILE A 112 8.30 9.79 5.72
C ILE A 112 9.22 8.68 5.22
N ASN A 113 10.11 8.16 6.07
CA ASN A 113 10.99 7.05 5.69
C ASN A 113 10.18 5.79 5.37
N LEU A 114 9.24 5.40 6.25
CA LEU A 114 8.36 4.25 6.03
C LEU A 114 7.58 4.36 4.71
N LEU A 115 6.93 5.51 4.48
CA LEU A 115 6.16 5.75 3.25
C LEU A 115 7.04 5.79 2.00
N THR A 116 8.26 6.29 2.12
CA THR A 116 9.23 6.28 1.01
C THR A 116 9.64 4.85 0.64
N GLU A 117 9.81 3.96 1.61
CA GLU A 117 10.07 2.55 1.35
C GLU A 117 8.86 1.86 0.70
N ILE A 118 7.64 2.15 1.16
CA ILE A 118 6.40 1.66 0.52
C ILE A 118 6.32 2.12 -0.94
N VAL A 119 6.58 3.40 -1.21
CA VAL A 119 6.60 3.96 -2.57
C VAL A 119 7.62 3.24 -3.46
N LYS A 120 8.83 2.95 -2.95
CA LYS A 120 9.85 2.20 -3.70
C LYS A 120 9.38 0.79 -4.04
N LEU A 121 8.82 0.07 -3.05
CA LEU A 121 8.30 -1.29 -3.25
C LEU A 121 7.20 -1.30 -4.31
N LEU A 122 6.19 -0.43 -4.16
CA LEU A 122 5.05 -0.36 -5.08
C LEU A 122 5.46 0.07 -6.49
N THR A 123 6.44 0.97 -6.63
CA THR A 123 6.94 1.37 -7.96
C THR A 123 7.49 0.17 -8.73
N VAL A 124 8.27 -0.68 -8.07
CA VAL A 124 8.82 -1.91 -8.68
C VAL A 124 7.70 -2.93 -8.96
N THR A 125 6.77 -3.12 -8.02
CA THR A 125 5.65 -4.06 -8.18
C THR A 125 4.74 -3.68 -9.35
N VAL A 126 4.37 -2.41 -9.50
CA VAL A 126 3.55 -1.91 -10.62
C VAL A 126 4.21 -2.22 -11.96
N GLN A 127 5.51 -1.94 -12.09
CA GLN A 127 6.24 -2.20 -13.32
C GLN A 127 6.29 -3.71 -13.64
N SER A 128 6.51 -4.54 -12.62
CA SER A 128 6.53 -6.00 -12.75
C SER A 128 5.18 -6.55 -13.23
N GLU A 129 4.06 -6.12 -12.64
CA GLU A 129 2.73 -6.61 -13.02
C GLU A 129 2.31 -6.17 -14.43
N ARG A 130 2.68 -4.95 -14.85
CA ARG A 130 2.49 -4.50 -16.24
C ARG A 130 3.26 -5.37 -17.22
N ASN A 131 4.51 -5.72 -16.90
CA ASN A 131 5.35 -6.55 -17.76
C ASN A 131 4.87 -8.01 -17.82
N ARG A 132 4.23 -8.52 -16.75
CA ARG A 132 3.59 -9.85 -16.76
C ARG A 132 2.41 -9.91 -17.72
N SER A 133 1.60 -8.86 -17.78
CA SER A 133 0.49 -8.76 -18.74
C SER A 133 0.92 -8.81 -20.20
N LEU A 134 2.15 -8.40 -20.53
CA LEU A 134 2.70 -8.46 -21.89
C LEU A 134 3.20 -9.87 -22.28
N LYS A 135 3.29 -10.79 -21.32
CA LYS A 135 3.84 -12.14 -21.49
C LYS A 135 2.80 -13.26 -21.34
N GLU A 136 1.51 -12.94 -21.31
CA GLU A 136 0.47 -13.99 -21.29
C GLU A 136 0.66 -14.88 -22.54
N GLU A 137 0.77 -16.20 -22.32
CA GLU A 137 1.20 -17.17 -23.34
C GLU A 137 0.24 -17.22 -24.53
N PRO A 138 0.76 -17.37 -25.77
CA PRO A 138 -0.10 -17.56 -26.93
C PRO A 138 -0.91 -18.85 -26.73
N ILE A 139 -2.23 -18.73 -26.76
CA ILE A 139 -3.12 -19.89 -26.82
C ILE A 139 -2.88 -20.55 -28.18
N GLU A 140 -2.27 -21.73 -28.19
CA GLU A 140 -2.21 -22.57 -29.40
C GLU A 140 -3.64 -22.99 -29.75
N TYR A 141 -4.18 -22.42 -30.84
CA TYR A 141 -5.36 -22.97 -31.46
C TYR A 141 -4.92 -24.17 -32.30
N GLU A 142 -5.22 -25.40 -31.84
CA GLU A 142 -5.20 -26.56 -32.71
C GLU A 142 -6.28 -26.37 -33.77
N THR A 143 -5.90 -25.89 -34.95
CA THR A 143 -6.76 -25.97 -36.14
C THR A 143 -6.77 -27.44 -36.57
N ALA A 144 -7.77 -28.18 -36.13
CA ALA A 144 -8.11 -29.47 -36.73
C ALA A 144 -8.56 -29.20 -38.17
N ILE A 145 -7.62 -29.25 -39.10
CA ILE A 145 -7.93 -29.41 -40.51
C ILE A 145 -8.10 -30.91 -40.71
N ASP A 146 -9.35 -31.35 -40.84
CA ASP A 146 -9.69 -32.71 -41.25
C ASP A 146 -9.70 -32.72 -42.80
N PRO A 147 -8.74 -33.38 -43.48
CA PRO A 147 -8.78 -33.53 -44.92
C PRO A 147 -9.71 -34.71 -45.27
N GLN A 148 -10.77 -34.41 -46.03
CA GLN A 148 -11.62 -35.40 -46.72
C GLN A 148 -10.81 -36.27 -47.70
#